data_AF-A0A9W7CZ14-F1
#
_entry.id   AF-A0A9W7CZ14-F1
#
_cell.length_a   1.000
_cell.length_b   1.000
_cell.length_c   1.000
_cell.angle_alpha   90.00
_cell.angle_beta   90.00
_cell.angle_gamma   90.00
#
_symmetry.space_group_name_H-M   'P 1'
#
loop_
_entity.id
_entity.type
_entity.pdbx_description
1 polymer ?
#
loop_
_entity_poly.entity_id
_entity_poly.type
_entity_poly.pdbx_seq_one_letter_code
_entity_poly.pdbx_strand_id
1 'polypeptide(L)'
;MKNLPPSMINSATIPRSTPLDNTTAWSLFSNTAFAPKFADASASGFIDVWGGKYAEGVTADASAWKHDDRLHLIRWDIRTASFDLKFADSTMTAMRSNFYKFVSAYKASGGEPGGFTTYRDEKWTVPEMAEYLYGGGKFAKLQKIKTKYDPKEMFNTDPQAIPALA
;
A
#
# COMPACT_ATOMS: atom_id res chain seq x y z
N MET A 1 -8.18 8.26 25.39
CA MET A 1 -7.65 7.38 24.33
C MET A 1 -6.17 7.19 24.61
N LYS A 2 -5.68 5.96 24.78
CA LYS A 2 -4.22 5.75 24.83
C LYS A 2 -3.72 5.96 23.40
N ASN A 3 -2.76 6.88 23.22
CA ASN A 3 -2.06 6.98 21.93
C ASN A 3 -1.46 5.60 21.61
N LEU A 4 -1.18 5.28 20.35
CA LEU A 4 -0.37 4.10 20.00
C LEU A 4 1.08 4.53 19.68
N PRO A 5 2.10 3.72 20.03
CA PRO A 5 3.48 4.04 19.68
C PRO A 5 3.63 4.28 18.18
N PRO A 6 4.61 5.08 17.74
CA PRO A 6 4.93 5.26 16.32
C PRO A 6 4.90 3.92 15.58
N SER A 7 4.20 3.91 14.44
CA SER A 7 4.11 2.73 13.58
C SER A 7 4.41 3.11 12.15
N MET A 8 5.21 2.29 11.48
CA MET A 8 5.43 2.36 10.04
C MET A 8 4.77 1.14 9.39
N ILE A 9 4.08 1.37 8.27
CA ILE A 9 3.28 0.36 7.58
C ILE A 9 3.74 0.28 6.12
N ASN A 10 3.94 -0.93 5.61
CA ASN A 10 3.97 -1.20 4.17
C ASN A 10 2.81 -2.15 3.84
N SER A 11 2.19 -1.94 2.70
CA SER A 11 1.07 -2.78 2.28
C SER A 11 1.05 -2.99 0.77
N ALA A 12 0.43 -4.10 0.36
CA ALA A 12 0.13 -4.39 -1.03
C ALA A 12 -1.18 -5.19 -1.10
N THR A 13 -1.96 -4.95 -2.15
CA THR A 13 -3.15 -5.75 -2.44
C THR A 13 -2.89 -6.70 -3.59
N ILE A 14 -3.37 -7.95 -3.48
CA ILE A 14 -3.16 -9.01 -4.46
C ILE A 14 -4.50 -9.32 -5.15
N PRO A 15 -4.57 -9.31 -6.49
CA PRO A 15 -5.80 -9.58 -7.23
C PRO A 15 -6.10 -11.07 -7.22
N ARG A 16 -7.37 -11.43 -7.30
CA ARG A 16 -7.77 -12.83 -7.46
C ARG A 16 -7.27 -13.43 -8.78
N SER A 17 -7.14 -12.63 -9.84
CA SER A 17 -6.69 -13.08 -11.17
C SER A 17 -5.27 -13.62 -11.19
N THR A 18 -4.41 -13.13 -10.29
CA THR A 18 -3.01 -13.57 -10.14
C THR A 18 -2.72 -13.77 -8.65
N PRO A 19 -3.21 -14.86 -8.05
CA PRO A 19 -2.99 -15.11 -6.63
C PRO A 19 -1.50 -15.39 -6.35
N LEU A 20 -1.11 -15.33 -5.08
CA LEU A 20 0.22 -15.77 -4.67
C LEU A 20 0.38 -17.27 -4.96
N ASP A 21 1.53 -17.63 -5.52
CA ASP A 21 2.02 -19.00 -5.60
C ASP A 21 3.02 -19.28 -4.47
N ASN A 22 3.56 -20.51 -4.42
CA ASN A 22 4.56 -20.86 -3.40
C ASN A 22 5.81 -19.98 -3.46
N THR A 23 6.23 -19.57 -4.67
CA THR A 23 7.44 -18.75 -4.86
C THR A 23 7.26 -17.35 -4.26
N THR A 24 6.16 -16.69 -4.61
CA THR A 24 5.84 -15.33 -4.16
C THR A 24 5.42 -15.30 -2.69
N ALA A 25 4.72 -16.34 -2.20
CA ALA A 25 4.44 -16.52 -0.78
C ALA A 25 5.72 -16.74 0.04
N TRP A 26 6.64 -17.56 -0.47
CA TRP A 26 7.95 -17.75 0.17
C TRP A 26 8.76 -16.46 0.17
N SER A 27 8.71 -15.67 -0.92
CA SER A 27 9.34 -14.36 -0.98
C SER A 27 8.75 -13.40 0.06
N LEU A 28 7.43 -13.38 0.25
CA LEU A 28 6.79 -12.59 1.30
C LEU A 28 7.33 -13.02 2.69
N PHE A 29 7.24 -14.30 3.01
CA PHE A 29 7.67 -14.84 4.30
C PHE A 29 9.15 -14.56 4.61
N SER A 30 10.03 -14.86 3.64
CA SER A 30 11.48 -14.68 3.74
C SER A 30 11.89 -13.23 3.98
N ASN A 31 11.15 -12.28 3.41
CA ASN A 31 11.43 -10.86 3.54
C ASN A 31 10.62 -10.17 4.66
N THR A 32 9.82 -10.92 5.42
CA THR A 32 9.02 -10.37 6.54
C THR A 32 9.24 -11.20 7.80
N ALA A 33 8.41 -12.20 8.05
CA ALA A 33 8.41 -12.98 9.28
C ALA A 33 9.70 -13.76 9.54
N PHE A 34 10.44 -14.13 8.50
CA PHE A 34 11.72 -14.83 8.62
C PHE A 34 12.94 -13.89 8.55
N ALA A 35 12.74 -12.60 8.28
CA ALA A 35 13.84 -11.64 8.25
C ALA A 35 14.41 -11.42 9.67
N PRO A 36 15.69 -11.03 9.80
CA PRO A 36 16.28 -10.68 11.10
C PRO A 36 15.45 -9.62 11.82
N LYS A 37 15.34 -9.77 13.15
CA LYS A 37 14.62 -8.81 14.00
C LYS A 37 15.31 -7.44 13.96
N PHE A 38 14.51 -6.39 14.00
CA PHE A 38 15.01 -5.04 14.25
C PHE A 38 15.36 -4.88 15.73
N ALA A 39 16.45 -4.15 16.03
CA ALA A 39 16.89 -3.94 17.40
C ALA A 39 16.01 -2.95 18.17
N ASP A 40 15.41 -1.99 17.46
CA ASP A 40 14.62 -0.87 17.98
C ASP A 40 13.11 -1.01 17.72
N ALA A 41 12.68 -2.10 17.09
CA ALA A 41 11.29 -2.29 16.70
C ALA A 41 10.83 -3.74 16.78
N SER A 42 9.56 -3.92 17.12
CA SER A 42 8.85 -5.18 16.91
C SER A 42 8.12 -5.15 15.58
N ALA A 43 8.18 -6.24 14.82
CA ALA A 43 7.49 -6.38 13.54
C ALA A 43 6.27 -7.31 13.68
N SER A 44 5.20 -6.97 12.98
CA SER A 44 3.99 -7.78 12.87
C SER A 44 3.34 -7.58 11.51
N GLY A 45 2.42 -8.46 11.15
CA GLY A 45 1.62 -8.26 9.95
C GLY A 45 0.47 -9.23 9.86
N PHE A 46 -0.36 -9.01 8.87
CA PHE A 46 -1.51 -9.85 8.58
C PHE A 46 -1.77 -9.91 7.09
N ILE A 47 -2.47 -10.96 6.70
CA ILE A 47 -3.02 -11.14 5.36
C ILE A 47 -4.53 -11.17 5.55
N ASP A 48 -5.18 -10.06 5.23
CA ASP A 48 -6.63 -9.98 5.25
C ASP A 48 -7.17 -10.57 3.95
N VAL A 49 -8.01 -11.60 4.07
CA VAL A 49 -8.71 -12.20 2.94
C VAL A 49 -9.99 -11.41 2.69
N TRP A 50 -10.07 -10.79 1.53
CA TRP A 50 -11.21 -10.05 1.03
C TRP A 50 -11.94 -10.85 -0.05
N GLY A 51 -13.12 -10.35 -0.44
CA GLY A 51 -13.97 -10.97 -1.44
C GLY A 51 -15.26 -11.54 -0.85
N GLY A 52 -15.75 -12.62 -1.46
CA GLY A 52 -17.04 -13.21 -1.12
C GLY A 52 -18.21 -12.31 -1.51
N LYS A 53 -19.38 -12.56 -0.90
CA LYS A 53 -20.65 -11.89 -1.24
C LYS A 53 -20.60 -10.36 -1.17
N TYR A 54 -19.75 -9.79 -0.31
CA TYR A 54 -19.64 -8.34 -0.14
C TYR A 54 -18.88 -7.63 -1.26
N ALA A 55 -18.03 -8.35 -2.01
CA ALA A 55 -17.34 -7.83 -3.17
C ALA A 55 -18.03 -8.23 -4.49
N GLU A 56 -19.04 -9.09 -4.42
CA GLU A 56 -19.78 -9.57 -5.57
C GLU A 56 -20.51 -8.40 -6.25
N GLY A 57 -20.23 -8.17 -7.53
CA GLY A 57 -20.83 -7.09 -8.32
C GLY A 57 -20.17 -5.71 -8.17
N VAL A 58 -19.13 -5.56 -7.33
CA VAL A 58 -18.34 -4.32 -7.30
C VAL A 58 -17.46 -4.26 -8.54
N THR A 59 -17.80 -3.37 -9.47
CA THR A 59 -17.00 -3.20 -10.69
C THR A 59 -15.72 -2.44 -10.41
N ALA A 60 -14.72 -2.66 -11.28
CA ALA A 60 -13.45 -1.98 -11.17
C ALA A 60 -13.58 -0.46 -11.19
N ASP A 61 -14.65 0.15 -11.69
CA ASP A 61 -14.88 1.61 -11.75
C ASP A 61 -15.94 2.14 -10.76
N ALA A 62 -16.50 1.28 -9.89
CA ALA A 62 -17.56 1.63 -8.94
C ALA A 62 -17.16 2.68 -7.89
N SER A 63 -15.86 2.85 -7.63
CA SER A 63 -15.33 3.83 -6.68
C SER A 63 -14.00 4.40 -7.15
N ALA A 64 -13.46 5.39 -6.41
CA ALA A 64 -12.17 5.99 -6.71
C ALA A 64 -11.00 5.00 -6.56
N TRP A 65 -11.04 4.12 -5.56
CA TRP A 65 -9.94 3.19 -5.29
C TRP A 65 -9.96 1.98 -6.24
N LYS A 66 -8.80 1.63 -6.78
CA LYS A 66 -8.55 0.51 -7.69
C LYS A 66 -8.68 -0.83 -6.95
N HIS A 67 -9.92 -1.26 -6.78
CA HIS A 67 -10.28 -2.43 -6.00
C HIS A 67 -10.02 -3.78 -6.72
N ASP A 68 -9.73 -3.75 -8.04
CA ASP A 68 -9.24 -4.83 -8.94
C ASP A 68 -9.55 -6.30 -8.57
N ASP A 69 -10.77 -6.63 -8.11
CA ASP A 69 -11.09 -7.99 -7.65
C ASP A 69 -10.06 -8.52 -6.61
N ARG A 70 -9.59 -7.62 -5.73
CA ARG A 70 -8.49 -7.90 -4.79
C ARG A 70 -8.91 -8.90 -3.72
N LEU A 71 -8.21 -10.03 -3.71
CA LEU A 71 -8.40 -11.18 -2.82
C LEU A 71 -7.72 -10.99 -1.47
N HIS A 72 -6.56 -10.32 -1.45
CA HIS A 72 -5.78 -10.15 -0.22
C HIS A 72 -5.31 -8.71 -0.04
N LEU A 73 -5.38 -8.21 1.19
CA LEU A 73 -4.54 -7.12 1.68
C LEU A 73 -3.43 -7.71 2.53
N ILE A 74 -2.18 -7.50 2.10
CA ILE A 74 -1.00 -7.85 2.88
C ILE A 74 -0.52 -6.58 3.56
N ARG A 75 -0.45 -6.60 4.89
CA ARG A 75 0.12 -5.52 5.69
C ARG A 75 1.30 -6.03 6.51
N TRP A 76 2.40 -5.29 6.46
CA TRP A 76 3.53 -5.45 7.35
C TRP A 76 3.77 -4.15 8.10
N ASP A 77 3.88 -4.20 9.42
CA ASP A 77 4.12 -3.03 10.26
C ASP A 77 5.18 -3.26 11.33
N ILE A 78 5.88 -2.19 11.67
CA ILE A 78 6.81 -2.13 12.79
C ILE A 78 6.31 -1.14 13.84
N ARG A 79 6.62 -1.42 15.11
CA ARG A 79 6.28 -0.57 16.26
C ARG A 79 7.48 -0.42 17.16
N THR A 80 7.71 0.80 17.65
CA THR A 80 8.67 1.05 18.72
C THR A 80 8.13 0.51 20.06
N ALA A 81 9.03 0.30 21.02
CA ALA A 81 8.64 -0.16 22.35
C ALA A 81 7.86 0.88 23.17
N SER A 82 8.03 2.17 22.85
CA SER A 82 7.37 3.30 23.52
C SER A 82 7.16 4.49 22.57
N PHE A 83 6.38 5.48 23.03
CA PHE A 83 5.91 6.63 22.25
C PHE A 83 7.00 7.62 21.84
N ASP A 84 7.98 7.78 22.71
CA ASP A 84 9.05 8.76 22.66
C ASP A 84 10.23 8.28 21.81
N LEU A 85 10.26 6.99 21.47
CA LEU A 85 11.26 6.43 20.58
C LEU A 85 10.86 6.62 19.12
N LYS A 86 11.80 7.14 18.34
CA LYS A 86 11.72 7.15 16.88
C LYS A 86 12.41 5.89 16.35
N PHE A 87 11.94 5.40 15.21
CA PHE A 87 12.68 4.39 14.46
C PHE A 87 14.01 4.96 13.99
N ALA A 88 15.05 4.12 13.96
CA ALA A 88 16.22 4.40 13.18
C ALA A 88 15.87 4.45 11.68
N ASP A 89 16.45 5.39 10.94
CA ASP A 89 16.25 5.48 9.48
C ASP A 89 16.63 4.19 8.75
N SER A 90 17.64 3.47 9.27
CA SER A 90 18.05 2.16 8.78
C SER A 90 16.97 1.10 8.97
N THR A 91 16.26 1.10 10.10
CA THR A 91 15.12 0.20 10.36
C THR A 91 13.97 0.49 9.40
N MET A 92 13.61 1.76 9.20
CA MET A 92 12.58 2.14 8.23
C MET A 92 12.96 1.72 6.80
N THR A 93 14.22 1.99 6.42
CA THR A 93 14.75 1.64 5.09
C THR A 93 14.78 0.13 4.88
N ALA A 94 15.21 -0.65 5.87
CA ALA A 94 15.28 -2.11 5.79
C ALA A 94 13.88 -2.72 5.73
N MET A 95 12.94 -2.26 6.55
CA MET A 95 11.55 -2.72 6.53
C MET A 95 10.91 -2.50 5.15
N ARG A 96 11.03 -1.29 4.60
CA ARG A 96 10.52 -0.97 3.26
C ARG A 96 11.22 -1.80 2.20
N SER A 97 12.55 -1.79 2.17
CA SER A 97 13.33 -2.51 1.16
C SER A 97 13.01 -4.01 1.13
N ASN A 98 12.86 -4.63 2.30
CA ASN A 98 12.49 -6.04 2.37
C ASN A 98 11.07 -6.29 1.85
N PHE A 99 10.08 -5.48 2.25
CA PHE A 99 8.73 -5.63 1.72
C PHE A 99 8.69 -5.47 0.20
N TYR A 100 9.43 -4.53 -0.37
CA TYR A 100 9.49 -4.32 -1.81
C TYR A 100 10.25 -5.41 -2.58
N LYS A 101 11.11 -6.21 -1.95
CA LYS A 101 11.64 -7.42 -2.60
C LYS A 101 10.51 -8.39 -2.94
N PHE A 102 9.54 -8.54 -2.04
CA PHE A 102 8.33 -9.31 -2.33
C PHE A 102 7.48 -8.66 -3.43
N VAL A 103 7.21 -7.36 -3.34
CA VAL A 103 6.41 -6.65 -4.37
C VAL A 103 7.05 -6.80 -5.76
N SER A 104 8.38 -6.66 -5.85
CA SER A 104 9.12 -6.85 -7.09
C SER A 104 9.10 -8.29 -7.58
N ALA A 105 9.23 -9.29 -6.70
CA ALA A 105 9.11 -10.70 -7.06
C ALA A 105 7.72 -11.04 -7.61
N TYR A 106 6.68 -10.48 -6.99
CA TYR A 106 5.30 -10.64 -7.44
C TYR A 106 5.04 -9.93 -8.79
N LYS A 107 5.61 -8.73 -9.01
CA LYS A 107 5.59 -8.08 -10.33
C LYS A 107 6.28 -8.93 -11.40
N ALA A 108 7.44 -9.49 -11.06
CA ALA A 108 8.22 -10.34 -11.97
C ALA A 108 7.51 -11.66 -12.32
N SER A 109 6.62 -12.16 -11.46
CA SER A 109 5.78 -13.33 -11.76
C SER A 109 4.53 -12.99 -12.60
N GLY A 110 4.41 -11.77 -13.13
CA GLY A 110 3.25 -11.31 -13.89
C GLY A 110 2.10 -10.77 -13.04
N GLY A 111 2.33 -10.57 -11.74
CA GLY A 111 1.35 -9.97 -10.84
C GLY A 111 1.30 -8.45 -10.95
N GLU A 112 0.11 -7.87 -10.85
CA GLU A 112 -0.06 -6.42 -10.76
C GLU A 112 -0.47 -6.02 -9.35
N PRO A 113 0.43 -5.68 -8.42
CA PRO A 113 0.06 -5.32 -7.05
C PRO A 113 -0.69 -3.98 -7.02
N GLY A 114 -1.65 -3.86 -6.12
CA GLY A 114 -2.30 -2.59 -5.80
C GLY A 114 -1.88 -2.08 -4.43
N GLY A 115 -2.38 -0.91 -4.05
CA GLY A 115 -2.22 -0.33 -2.73
C GLY A 115 -3.56 -0.20 -2.01
N PHE A 116 -3.50 0.20 -0.74
CA PHE A 116 -4.68 0.54 0.04
C PHE A 116 -4.56 2.00 0.51
N THR A 117 -5.60 2.79 0.31
CA THR A 117 -5.53 4.26 0.46
C THR A 117 -5.17 4.71 1.87
N THR A 118 -5.57 3.97 2.91
CA THR A 118 -5.26 4.28 4.32
C THR A 118 -3.88 3.78 4.76
N TYR A 119 -3.23 2.92 3.97
CA TYR A 119 -1.89 2.38 4.21
C TYR A 119 -0.95 2.66 3.03
N ARG A 120 -1.15 3.79 2.35
CA ARG A 120 -0.31 4.17 1.21
C ARG A 120 1.12 4.39 1.68
N ASP A 121 2.06 4.06 0.80
CA ASP A 121 3.47 4.36 1.04
C ASP A 121 3.73 5.84 0.72
N GLU A 122 4.08 6.62 1.74
CA GLU A 122 4.43 8.05 1.60
C GLU A 122 5.63 8.30 0.69
N LYS A 123 6.43 7.27 0.38
CA LYS A 123 7.59 7.36 -0.51
C LYS A 123 7.23 7.15 -1.97
N TRP A 124 5.99 6.80 -2.30
CA TRP A 124 5.56 6.75 -3.70
C TRP A 124 5.60 8.13 -4.36
N THR A 125 6.02 8.14 -5.62
CA THR A 125 5.77 9.25 -6.53
C THR A 125 4.27 9.34 -6.88
N VAL A 126 3.81 10.47 -7.41
CA VAL A 126 2.42 10.59 -7.89
C VAL A 126 2.06 9.54 -8.95
N PRO A 127 2.92 9.22 -9.94
CA PRO A 127 2.65 8.12 -10.88
C PRO A 127 2.50 6.74 -10.22
N GLU A 128 3.39 6.39 -9.27
CA GLU A 128 3.27 5.13 -8.53
C GLU A 128 1.99 5.11 -7.70
N MET A 129 1.71 6.19 -6.96
CA MET A 129 0.48 6.32 -6.19
C MET A 129 -0.75 6.17 -7.08
N ALA A 130 -0.75 6.78 -8.27
CA ALA A 130 -1.81 6.62 -9.25
C ALA A 130 -1.94 5.17 -9.73
N GLU A 131 -0.84 4.49 -10.05
CA GLU A 131 -0.80 3.07 -10.45
C GLU A 131 -1.39 2.17 -9.35
N TYR A 132 -0.85 2.27 -8.13
CA TYR A 132 -1.20 1.40 -7.01
C TYR A 132 -2.61 1.67 -6.48
N LEU A 133 -3.05 2.94 -6.38
CA LEU A 133 -4.31 3.29 -5.71
C LEU A 133 -5.49 3.48 -6.66
N TYR A 134 -5.28 3.94 -7.89
CA TYR A 134 -6.39 4.43 -8.72
C TYR A 134 -6.45 3.78 -10.10
N GLY A 135 -5.31 3.36 -10.65
CA GLY A 135 -5.21 2.96 -12.06
C GLY A 135 -5.43 4.17 -13.00
N GLY A 136 -4.92 4.06 -14.22
CA GLY A 136 -4.87 5.19 -15.16
C GLY A 136 -6.23 5.85 -15.46
N GLY A 137 -7.29 5.06 -15.63
CA GLY A 137 -8.63 5.58 -15.94
C GLY A 137 -9.28 6.36 -14.80
N LYS A 138 -9.10 5.93 -13.55
CA LYS A 138 -9.71 6.62 -12.40
C LYS A 138 -8.89 7.83 -11.98
N PHE A 139 -7.56 7.74 -12.05
CA PHE A 139 -6.71 8.87 -11.74
C PHE A 139 -7.06 10.08 -12.63
N ALA A 140 -7.18 9.87 -13.95
CA ALA A 140 -7.62 10.91 -14.88
C ALA A 140 -9.01 11.48 -14.53
N LYS A 141 -9.96 10.63 -14.10
CA LYS A 141 -11.28 11.07 -13.64
C LYS A 141 -11.18 11.93 -12.37
N LEU A 142 -10.33 11.55 -11.42
CA LEU A 142 -10.09 12.30 -10.19
C LEU A 142 -9.43 13.66 -10.49
N GLN A 143 -8.48 13.73 -11.41
CA GLN A 143 -7.87 14.99 -11.83
C GLN A 143 -8.91 15.95 -12.44
N LYS A 144 -9.83 15.44 -13.27
CA LYS A 144 -10.95 16.26 -13.80
C LYS A 144 -11.87 16.78 -12.70
N ILE A 145 -12.17 15.96 -11.70
CA ILE A 145 -12.95 16.37 -10.51
C ILE A 145 -12.18 17.45 -9.74
N LYS A 146 -10.88 17.24 -9.49
CA LYS A 146 -10.00 18.20 -8.83
C LYS A 146 -9.97 19.55 -9.56
N THR A 147 -9.73 19.57 -10.87
CA THR A 147 -9.76 20.80 -11.67
C THR A 147 -11.10 21.53 -11.57
N LYS A 148 -12.22 20.80 -11.56
CA LYS A 148 -13.55 21.42 -11.49
C LYS A 148 -13.82 22.06 -10.12
N TYR A 149 -13.46 21.40 -9.02
CA TYR A 149 -13.91 21.78 -7.68
C TYR A 149 -12.82 22.40 -6.81
N ASP A 150 -11.54 22.22 -7.15
CA ASP A 150 -10.39 22.86 -6.51
C ASP A 150 -9.36 23.32 -7.56
N PRO A 151 -9.74 24.21 -8.48
CA PRO A 151 -8.86 24.69 -9.57
C PRO A 151 -7.65 25.48 -9.07
N LYS A 152 -7.69 25.99 -7.84
CA LYS A 152 -6.58 26.74 -7.22
C LYS A 152 -5.68 25.86 -6.35
N GLU A 153 -5.95 24.56 -6.32
CA GLU A 153 -5.26 23.58 -5.49
C GLU A 153 -5.16 23.97 -4.01
N MET A 154 -6.25 24.48 -3.42
CA MET A 154 -6.29 24.79 -1.99
C MET A 154 -6.02 23.55 -1.11
N PHE A 155 -6.37 22.36 -1.59
CA PHE A 155 -6.14 21.09 -0.90
C PHE A 155 -5.01 20.28 -1.55
N ASN A 156 -3.75 20.74 -1.43
CA ASN A 156 -2.57 20.10 -2.02
C ASN A 156 -1.33 20.02 -1.10
N THR A 157 -1.50 20.16 0.22
CA THR A 157 -0.38 20.11 1.19
C THR A 157 0.33 18.76 1.25
N ASP A 158 -0.34 17.71 0.77
CA ASP A 158 0.16 16.37 0.65
C ASP A 158 0.88 16.18 -0.69
N PRO A 159 2.16 15.77 -0.71
CA PRO A 159 2.91 15.54 -1.96
C PRO A 159 2.28 14.51 -2.90
N GLN A 160 1.38 13.67 -2.39
CA GLN A 160 0.64 12.66 -3.15
C GLN A 160 -0.84 13.05 -3.37
N ALA A 161 -1.22 14.31 -3.13
CA ALA A 161 -2.55 14.81 -3.48
C ALA A 161 -2.83 14.62 -4.98
N ILE A 162 -4.09 14.40 -5.34
CA ILE A 162 -4.50 14.40 -6.76
C ILE A 162 -4.26 15.82 -7.30
N PRO A 163 -3.41 16.00 -8.32
CA PRO A 163 -3.19 17.30 -8.92
C PRO A 163 -4.34 17.68 -9.85
N ALA A 164 -4.64 18.96 -9.95
CA ALA A 164 -5.48 19.48 -11.02
C ALA A 164 -4.77 19.30 -12.37
N LEU A 165 -5.54 19.11 -13.43
CA LEU A 165 -5.05 19.27 -14.79
C LEU A 165 -4.64 20.74 -15.01
N ALA A 166 -3.42 20.93 -15.51
CA ALA A 166 -2.88 22.23 -15.91
C ALA A 166 -3.56 22.77 -17.19
#